data_AF-A0A7X9HJI4-F1
#
_entry.id   AF-A0A7X9HJI4-F1
#
_cell.length_a   1.000
_cell.length_b   1.000
_cell.length_c   1.000
_cell.angle_alpha   90.00
_cell.angle_beta   90.00
_cell.angle_gamma   90.00
#
_symmetry.space_group_name_H-M   'P 1'
#
loop_
_entity.id
_entity.type
_entity.pdbx_description
1 polymer ?
#
loop_
_entity_poly.entity_id
_entity_poly.type
_entity_poly.pdbx_seq_one_letter_code
_entity_poly.pdbx_strand_id
1 'polypeptide(L)'
;MSVRPVIGCAVLVFYAGIMPAQDFHANLHGQVNGWGIVNFSGPLRSQAGIRFIPVLSLEKKLDETRLFSAEASVNTSGNTVWKGSAYDDGQARIKPYRLWLRYSSSRF
;
A
#
# COMPACT_ATOMS: atom_id res chain seq x y z
N MET A 1 -4.94 14.85 45.27
CA MET A 1 -4.05 14.76 44.10
C MET A 1 -4.69 13.81 43.10
N SER A 2 -5.28 14.31 42.02
CA SER A 2 -5.89 13.49 40.96
C SER A 2 -5.52 14.11 39.62
N VAL A 3 -4.76 13.37 38.81
CA VAL A 3 -4.19 13.83 37.54
C VAL A 3 -5.12 13.36 36.43
N ARG A 4 -5.73 14.30 35.70
CA ARG A 4 -6.59 14.00 34.54
C ARG A 4 -5.71 13.84 33.29
N PRO A 5 -5.85 12.79 32.47
CA PRO A 5 -5.12 12.69 31.23
C PRO A 5 -5.77 13.58 30.17
N VAL A 6 -5.04 14.62 29.73
CA VAL A 6 -5.41 15.43 28.57
C VAL A 6 -4.94 14.69 27.33
N ILE A 7 -5.87 14.10 26.59
CA ILE A 7 -5.62 13.54 25.26
C ILE A 7 -5.52 14.73 24.30
N GLY A 8 -4.31 15.15 23.98
CA GLY A 8 -4.04 16.17 22.98
C GLY A 8 -4.27 15.61 21.57
N CYS A 9 -5.39 15.99 20.95
CA CYS A 9 -5.65 15.72 19.55
C CYS A 9 -4.85 16.75 18.72
N ALA A 10 -3.73 16.33 18.14
CA ALA A 10 -2.93 17.18 17.26
C ALA A 10 -3.64 17.34 15.92
N VAL A 11 -4.28 18.50 15.71
CA VAL A 11 -4.82 18.89 14.40
C VAL A 11 -3.67 19.43 13.57
N LEU A 12 -3.23 18.65 12.57
CA LEU A 12 -2.33 19.12 11.53
C LEU A 12 -3.12 20.02 10.56
N VAL A 13 -2.98 21.33 10.73
CA VAL A 13 -3.49 22.31 9.77
C VAL A 13 -2.53 22.32 8.57
N PHE A 14 -2.96 21.73 7.46
CA PHE A 14 -2.29 21.88 6.17
C PHE A 14 -2.58 23.27 5.61
N TYR A 15 -1.55 24.12 5.54
CA TYR A 15 -1.60 25.37 4.82
C TYR A 15 -1.57 25.07 3.31
N ALA A 16 -2.73 25.06 2.67
CA ALA A 16 -2.85 24.91 1.22
C ALA A 16 -2.40 26.22 0.54
N GLY A 17 -1.10 26.36 0.32
CA GLY A 17 -0.57 27.38 -0.57
C GLY A 17 -1.15 27.19 -1.97
N ILE A 18 -1.73 28.25 -2.53
CA ILE A 18 -2.24 28.28 -3.91
C ILE A 18 -1.03 28.22 -4.85
N MET A 19 -0.58 27.01 -5.17
CA MET A 19 0.35 26.78 -6.27
C MET A 19 -0.48 26.68 -7.56
N PRO A 20 -0.07 27.30 -8.69
CA PRO A 20 -0.66 26.98 -9.99
C PRO A 20 -0.71 25.46 -10.18
N ALA A 21 -1.87 24.96 -10.64
CA ALA A 21 -2.08 23.56 -10.95
C ALA A 21 -1.04 23.11 -11.98
N GLN A 22 0.05 22.52 -11.49
CA GLN A 22 1.07 21.89 -12.32
C GLN A 22 0.41 20.61 -12.83
N ASP A 23 0.47 20.32 -14.14
CA ASP A 23 -0.10 19.12 -14.77
C ASP A 23 0.63 17.82 -14.36
N PHE A 24 0.90 17.68 -13.06
CA PHE A 24 1.52 16.57 -12.41
C PHE A 24 0.49 15.91 -11.50
N HIS A 25 0.06 14.71 -11.86
CA HIS A 25 -0.90 13.94 -11.11
C HIS A 25 -0.18 12.76 -10.45
N ALA A 26 -0.27 12.68 -9.12
CA ALA A 26 0.19 11.54 -8.36
C ALA A 26 -1.02 10.83 -7.76
N ASN A 27 -1.11 9.52 -7.97
CA ASN A 27 -2.18 8.69 -7.43
C ASN A 27 -1.58 7.49 -6.71
N LEU A 28 -2.00 7.28 -5.46
CA LEU A 28 -1.69 6.10 -4.69
C LEU A 28 -2.96 5.26 -4.56
N HIS A 29 -2.93 4.06 -5.11
CA HIS A 29 -4.00 3.08 -5.02
C HIS A 29 -3.41 1.70 -4.74
N GLY A 30 -4.26 0.68 -4.58
CA GLY A 30 -3.76 -0.67 -4.34
C GLY A 30 -4.83 -1.65 -3.91
N GLN A 31 -4.38 -2.85 -3.54
CA GLN A 31 -5.23 -3.94 -3.07
C GLN A 31 -4.73 -4.49 -1.75
N VAL A 32 -5.65 -4.77 -0.83
CA VAL A 32 -5.38 -5.45 0.44
C VAL A 32 -6.25 -6.70 0.51
N ASN A 33 -5.63 -7.85 0.77
CA ASN A 33 -6.31 -9.14 0.91
C ASN A 33 -5.88 -9.82 2.21
N GLY A 34 -6.83 -10.36 2.96
CA GLY A 34 -6.57 -11.20 4.13
C GLY A 34 -7.13 -12.60 3.92
N TRP A 35 -6.50 -13.61 4.51
CA TRP A 35 -7.02 -14.97 4.53
C TRP A 35 -6.78 -15.65 5.87
N GLY A 36 -7.63 -16.64 6.17
CA GLY A 36 -7.51 -17.52 7.32
C GLY A 36 -7.81 -18.95 6.91
N ILE A 37 -7.03 -19.90 7.42
CA ILE A 37 -7.19 -21.33 7.16
C ILE A 37 -7.19 -22.05 8.50
N VAL A 38 -8.10 -22.99 8.69
CA VAL A 38 -8.15 -23.88 9.86
C VAL A 38 -8.23 -25.32 9.37
N ASN A 39 -7.33 -26.16 9.87
CA ASN A 39 -7.31 -27.59 9.60
C ASN A 39 -7.52 -28.37 10.91
N PHE A 40 -8.59 -29.18 10.92
CA PHE A 40 -9.02 -30.00 12.06
C PHE A 40 -8.51 -31.46 12.00
N SER A 41 -7.75 -31.84 10.96
CA SER A 41 -7.15 -33.17 10.85
C SER A 41 -5.79 -33.22 11.55
N GLY A 42 -5.68 -34.06 12.59
CA GLY A 42 -4.49 -34.12 13.46
C GLY A 42 -4.48 -33.03 14.54
N PRO A 43 -3.32 -32.62 15.11
CA PRO A 43 -3.30 -31.47 16.01
C PRO A 43 -3.82 -30.24 15.26
N LEU A 44 -4.73 -29.48 15.87
CA LEU A 44 -5.35 -28.28 15.29
C LEU A 44 -4.27 -27.38 14.66
N ARG A 45 -4.39 -27.09 13.36
CA ARG A 45 -3.50 -26.13 12.69
C ARG A 45 -4.31 -24.96 12.19
N SER A 46 -3.87 -23.75 12.47
CA SER A 46 -4.46 -22.53 11.93
C SER A 46 -3.40 -21.68 11.25
N GLN A 47 -3.81 -20.94 10.23
CA GLN A 47 -2.96 -19.97 9.54
C GLN A 47 -3.77 -18.69 9.32
N ALA A 48 -3.12 -17.56 9.50
CA ALA A 48 -3.65 -16.26 9.07
C ALA A 48 -2.59 -15.57 8.21
N GLY A 49 -3.04 -14.86 7.18
CA GLY A 49 -2.16 -14.11 6.32
C GLY A 49 -2.81 -12.85 5.76
N ILE A 50 -1.94 -11.94 5.33
CA ILE A 50 -2.30 -10.68 4.71
C ILE A 50 -1.38 -10.41 3.53
N ARG A 51 -1.92 -9.77 2.50
CA ARG A 51 -1.20 -9.31 1.32
C ARG A 51 -1.63 -7.89 0.99
N PHE A 52 -0.65 -7.04 0.71
CA PHE A 52 -0.83 -5.66 0.30
C PHE A 52 -0.02 -5.39 -0.97
N ILE A 53 -0.68 -4.79 -1.97
CA ILE A 53 -0.07 -4.40 -3.24
C ILE A 53 -0.32 -2.91 -3.47
N PRO A 54 0.52 -2.01 -2.94
CA PRO A 54 0.47 -0.59 -3.27
C PRO A 54 0.94 -0.35 -4.71
N VAL A 55 0.28 0.58 -5.37
CA VAL A 55 0.61 1.09 -6.70
C VAL A 55 0.68 2.61 -6.63
N LEU A 56 1.86 3.15 -6.92
CA LEU A 56 2.09 4.57 -7.13
C LEU A 56 2.07 4.85 -8.62
N SER A 57 1.14 5.67 -9.07
CA SER A 57 1.08 6.19 -10.44
C SER A 57 1.42 7.67 -10.44
N LEU A 58 2.34 8.07 -11.32
CA LEU A 58 2.75 9.44 -11.56
C LEU A 58 2.48 9.77 -13.01
N GLU A 59 1.85 10.90 -13.27
CA GLU A 59 1.59 11.39 -14.61
C GLU A 59 2.01 12.85 -14.69
N LYS A 60 2.69 13.22 -15.77
CA LYS A 60 3.13 14.58 -16.04
C LYS A 60 2.82 14.93 -17.49
N LYS A 61 1.95 15.92 -17.71
CA LYS A 61 1.85 16.53 -19.04
C LYS A 61 3.07 17.41 -19.25
N LEU A 62 3.72 17.24 -20.39
CA LEU A 62 4.87 18.06 -20.79
C LEU A 62 4.41 19.24 -21.65
N ASP A 63 3.39 19.00 -22.48
CA ASP A 63 2.64 19.97 -23.25
C ASP A 63 1.27 19.37 -23.62
N GLU A 64 0.45 20.06 -24.40
CA GLU A 64 -0.87 19.59 -24.84
C GLU A 64 -0.83 18.28 -25.65
N THR A 65 0.34 17.93 -26.20
CA THR A 65 0.53 16.81 -27.11
C THR A 65 1.41 15.71 -26.56
N ARG A 66 2.00 15.88 -25.38
CA ARG A 66 3.01 14.98 -24.80
C ARG A 66 2.72 14.66 -23.35
N LEU A 67 2.71 13.37 -23.04
CA LEU A 67 2.43 12.83 -21.72
C LEU A 67 3.56 11.89 -21.30
N PHE A 68 4.03 12.08 -20.07
CA PHE A 68 4.88 11.11 -19.39
C PHE A 68 4.09 10.46 -18.25
N SER A 69 4.10 9.13 -18.18
CA SER A 69 3.47 8.38 -17.10
C SER A 69 4.45 7.37 -16.54
N ALA A 70 4.50 7.25 -15.22
CA ALA A 70 5.28 6.26 -14.50
C ALA A 70 4.39 5.53 -13.50
N GLU A 71 4.56 4.22 -13.38
CA GLU A 71 3.85 3.42 -12.39
C GLU A 71 4.82 2.49 -11.69
N ALA A 72 4.76 2.43 -10.37
CA ALA A 72 5.56 1.53 -9.54
C ALA A 72 4.67 0.79 -8.55
N SER A 73 4.92 -0.50 -8.36
CA SER A 73 4.19 -1.30 -7.38
C SER A 73 5.06 -2.35 -6.71
N VAL A 74 4.69 -2.65 -5.47
CA VAL A 74 5.37 -3.61 -4.61
C VAL A 74 4.35 -4.62 -4.14
N ASN A 75 4.71 -5.90 -4.08
CA ASN A 75 3.88 -6.94 -3.51
C ASN A 75 4.45 -7.35 -2.16
N THR A 76 3.71 -7.04 -1.10
CA THR A 76 4.06 -7.36 0.28
C THR A 76 3.07 -8.38 0.82
N SER A 77 3.56 -9.45 1.43
CA SER A 77 2.71 -10.46 2.07
C SER A 77 3.34 -10.95 3.36
N GLY A 78 2.49 -11.25 4.34
CA GLY A 78 2.89 -11.88 5.60
C GLY A 78 1.90 -12.96 5.98
N ASN A 79 2.38 -14.03 6.61
CA ASN A 79 1.53 -15.03 7.24
C ASN A 79 2.14 -15.57 8.52
N THR A 80 1.30 -16.21 9.30
CA THR A 80 1.65 -16.87 10.55
C THR A 80 0.83 -18.14 10.67
N VAL A 81 1.46 -19.19 11.21
CA VAL A 81 0.93 -20.53 11.38
C VAL A 81 1.02 -20.89 12.86
N TRP A 82 -0.05 -21.48 13.37
CA TRP A 82 -0.14 -22.00 14.72
C TRP A 82 -0.49 -23.48 14.71
N LYS A 83 0.02 -24.19 15.70
CA LYS A 83 -0.29 -25.59 16.00
C LYS A 83 -0.86 -25.65 17.42
N GLY A 84 -2.17 -25.88 17.52
CA GLY A 84 -2.95 -25.66 18.74
C GLY A 84 -2.94 -24.18 19.10
N SER A 85 -2.53 -23.88 20.33
CA SER A 85 -2.35 -22.51 20.82
C SER A 85 -0.91 -21.99 20.65
N ALA A 86 0.02 -22.84 20.19
CA ALA A 86 1.42 -22.49 20.04
C ALA A 86 1.71 -21.94 18.64
N TYR A 87 2.54 -20.91 18.57
CA TYR A 87 3.14 -20.45 17.33
C TYR A 87 4.03 -21.55 16.73
N ASP A 88 3.90 -21.77 15.42
CA ASP A 88 4.65 -22.79 14.66
C ASP A 88 5.66 -22.12 13.72
N ASP A 89 5.18 -21.25 12.82
CA ASP A 89 6.01 -20.59 11.79
C ASP A 89 5.36 -19.29 11.31
N GLY A 90 6.12 -18.44 10.62
CA GLY A 90 5.61 -17.25 9.95
C GLY A 90 6.56 -16.76 8.87
N GLN A 91 5.99 -16.29 7.75
CA GLN A 91 6.78 -15.78 6.63
C GLN A 91 6.37 -14.35 6.31
N ALA A 92 7.37 -13.51 6.05
CA ALA A 92 7.17 -12.19 5.46
C ALA A 92 7.93 -12.12 4.14
N ARG A 93 7.32 -11.49 3.14
CA ARG A 93 7.89 -11.39 1.80
C ARG A 93 7.54 -10.06 1.19
N ILE A 94 8.56 -9.39 0.66
CA ILE A 94 8.43 -8.17 -0.14
C ILE A 94 9.06 -8.45 -1.49
N LYS A 95 8.30 -8.23 -2.56
CA LYS A 95 8.76 -8.43 -3.94
C LYS A 95 8.47 -7.17 -4.75
N PRO A 96 9.45 -6.60 -5.46
CA PRO A 96 9.16 -5.67 -6.55
C PRO A 96 8.20 -6.36 -7.51
N TYR A 97 7.10 -5.69 -7.88
CA TYR A 97 6.06 -6.32 -8.69
C TYR A 97 6.04 -5.77 -10.11
N ARG A 98 5.95 -4.45 -10.27
CA ARG A 98 5.80 -3.82 -11.59
C ARG A 98 6.36 -2.41 -11.58
N LEU A 99 7.18 -2.09 -12.58
CA LEU A 99 7.66 -0.74 -12.88
C LEU A 99 7.39 -0.46 -14.36
N TRP A 100 6.62 0.57 -14.66
CA TRP A 100 6.26 0.98 -16.02
C TRP A 100 6.62 2.44 -16.21
N LEU A 101 7.18 2.75 -17.37
CA LEU A 101 7.45 4.10 -17.82
C LEU A 101 6.88 4.21 -19.23
N ARG A 102 6.07 5.23 -19.47
CA ARG A 102 5.43 5.49 -20.75
C ARG A 102 5.64 6.94 -21.13
N TYR A 103 6.00 7.14 -22.38
CA TYR A 103 5.93 8.43 -23.04
C TYR A 103 4.92 8.30 -24.18
N SER A 104 4.01 9.26 -24.29
CA SER A 104 2.97 9.30 -25.33
C SER A 104 3.00 10.65 -26.02
N SER A 105 2.80 10.67 -27.34
CA SER A 105 2.60 11.90 -28.09
C SER A 105 1.45 11.77 -29.08
N SER A 106 0.62 12.80 -29.19
CA SER A 106 -0.55 12.83 -30.09
C SER A 106 -0.21 13.12 -31.56
N ARG A 107 1.06 13.38 -31.88
CA ARG A 107 1.52 13.75 -33.22
C ARG A 107 2.21 12.58 -33.91
N PHE A 108 1.54 12.02 -34.92
CA PHE A 108 2.20 11.49 -36.12
C PHE A 108 2.29 12.62 -37.14
#